data_AF-A0A0L6CTZ2-F1
#
_entry.id   AF-A0A0L6CTZ2-F1
#
_cell.length_a   1.000
_cell.length_b   1.000
_cell.length_c   1.000
_cell.angle_alpha   90.00
_cell.angle_beta   90.00
_cell.angle_gamma   90.00
#
_symmetry.space_group_name_H-M   'P 1'
#
loop_
_entity.id
_entity.type
_entity.pdbx_description
1 polymer ?
#
loop_
_entity_poly.entity_id
_entity_poly.type
_entity_poly.pdbx_seq_one_letter_code
_entity_poly.pdbx_strand_id
1 'polypeptide(L)'
;MLRRLIPGLATLALIAGGAQAQPGNCAPREVVVDRLATAYGETRQSMGLGAQGAVMEVFASQTSGSWTITVTLPDGLTCLIASGRAFEAMAAPLPKPGSDA
;
A
#
# COMPACT_ATOMS: atom_id res chain seq x y z
N MET A 1 -23.74 61.62 23.64
CA MET A 1 -23.53 60.50 24.58
C MET A 1 -23.54 59.20 23.78
N LEU A 2 -22.69 58.27 24.18
CA LEU A 2 -21.96 57.30 23.35
C LEU A 2 -22.84 56.21 22.68
N ARG A 3 -22.70 56.13 21.35
CA ARG A 3 -23.28 55.14 20.42
C ARG A 3 -22.70 53.76 20.73
N ARG A 4 -23.52 52.85 21.29
CA ARG A 4 -23.13 51.46 21.59
C ARG A 4 -22.88 50.69 20.28
N LEU A 5 -21.62 50.35 20.03
CA LEU A 5 -21.20 49.47 18.94
C LEU A 5 -21.40 48.02 19.40
N ILE A 6 -22.23 47.27 18.68
CA ILE A 6 -22.43 45.83 18.87
C ILE A 6 -21.29 45.11 18.15
N PRO A 7 -20.44 44.32 18.80
CA PRO A 7 -19.40 43.55 18.12
C PRO A 7 -20.07 42.38 17.39
N GLY A 8 -20.04 42.43 16.05
CA GLY A 8 -20.50 41.33 15.20
C GLY A 8 -19.60 40.11 15.38
N LEU A 9 -20.18 39.00 15.83
CA LEU A 9 -19.52 37.71 15.97
C LEU A 9 -19.27 37.15 14.55
N ALA A 10 -18.06 37.30 14.03
CA ALA A 10 -17.67 36.73 12.74
C ALA A 10 -17.61 35.19 12.86
N THR A 11 -18.52 34.49 12.19
CA THR A 11 -18.56 33.03 12.14
C THR A 11 -17.49 32.54 11.17
N LEU A 12 -16.39 31.98 11.67
CA LEU A 12 -15.43 31.24 10.84
C LEU A 12 -16.09 29.95 10.36
N ALA A 13 -16.44 29.87 9.07
CA ALA A 13 -16.81 28.62 8.43
C ALA A 13 -15.54 27.78 8.20
N LEU A 14 -15.36 26.71 8.98
CA LEU A 14 -14.34 25.69 8.72
C LEU A 14 -14.76 24.90 7.48
N ILE A 15 -14.16 25.21 6.33
CA ILE A 15 -14.22 24.33 5.16
C ILE A 15 -13.40 23.07 5.45
N ALA A 16 -14.06 22.01 5.91
CA ALA A 16 -13.49 20.68 5.99
C ALA A 16 -13.24 20.18 4.56
N GLY A 17 -12.06 20.46 4.02
CA GLY A 17 -11.61 19.85 2.77
C GLY A 17 -11.55 18.34 2.98
N GLY A 18 -12.38 17.60 2.23
CA GLY A 18 -12.29 16.15 2.21
C GLY A 18 -10.88 15.75 1.77
N ALA A 19 -10.15 15.03 2.62
CA ALA A 19 -8.88 14.46 2.24
C ALA A 19 -9.11 13.53 1.05
N GLN A 20 -8.77 13.98 -0.16
CA GLN A 20 -8.74 13.12 -1.32
C GLN A 20 -7.61 12.12 -1.06
N ALA A 21 -7.98 10.90 -0.64
CA ALA A 21 -7.06 9.77 -0.68
C ALA A 21 -6.44 9.78 -2.07
N GLN A 22 -5.10 9.85 -2.15
CA GLN A 22 -4.39 9.72 -3.42
C GLN A 22 -5.00 8.54 -4.17
N PRO A 23 -5.23 8.63 -5.49
CA PRO A 23 -5.69 7.48 -6.26
C PRO A 23 -4.74 6.35 -5.92
N GLY A 24 -5.24 5.41 -5.12
CA GLY A 24 -4.39 4.37 -4.55
C GLY A 24 -3.76 3.63 -5.71
N ASN A 25 -2.54 3.14 -5.54
CA ASN A 25 -1.91 2.26 -6.54
C ASN A 25 -2.62 0.89 -6.50
N CYS A 26 -3.94 0.90 -6.70
CA CYS A 26 -4.89 -0.14 -6.38
C CYS A 26 -5.85 -0.36 -7.55
N ALA A 27 -6.22 -1.61 -7.77
CA ALA A 27 -7.19 -2.03 -8.78
C ALA A 27 -7.79 -3.38 -8.37
N PRO A 28 -8.83 -3.89 -9.07
CA PRO A 28 -9.25 -5.27 -8.90
C PRO A 28 -8.06 -6.23 -9.05
N ARG A 29 -8.01 -7.25 -8.21
CA ARG A 29 -6.88 -8.18 -8.11
C ARG A 29 -6.44 -8.74 -9.46
N GLU A 30 -7.39 -9.16 -10.28
CA GLU A 30 -7.15 -9.73 -11.60
C GLU A 30 -6.40 -8.75 -12.52
N VAL A 31 -6.72 -7.46 -12.45
CA VAL A 31 -6.06 -6.42 -13.24
C VAL A 31 -4.61 -6.22 -12.77
N VAL A 32 -4.38 -6.24 -11.45
CA VAL A 32 -3.03 -6.11 -10.89
C VAL A 32 -2.19 -7.32 -11.27
N VAL A 33 -2.68 -8.53 -11.01
CA VAL A 33 -1.93 -9.77 -11.26
C VAL A 33 -1.66 -9.97 -12.75
N ASP A 34 -2.64 -9.70 -13.62
CA ASP A 34 -2.45 -9.78 -15.07
C ASP A 34 -1.37 -8.80 -15.54
N ARG A 35 -1.39 -7.56 -15.05
CA ARG A 35 -0.38 -6.56 -15.41
C ARG A 35 1.01 -6.94 -14.92
N LEU A 36 1.14 -7.45 -13.69
CA LEU A 36 2.43 -7.93 -13.16
C LEU A 36 2.98 -9.10 -13.99
N ALA A 37 2.13 -10.04 -14.40
CA ALA A 37 2.51 -11.16 -15.23
C ALA A 37 2.90 -10.73 -16.65
N THR A 38 2.05 -9.94 -17.32
CA THR A 38 2.20 -9.64 -18.76
C THR A 38 3.20 -8.53 -19.05
N ALA A 39 3.23 -7.46 -18.23
CA ALA A 39 4.08 -6.30 -18.50
C ALA A 39 5.46 -6.42 -17.83
N TYR A 40 5.55 -7.10 -16.69
CA TYR A 40 6.79 -7.19 -15.90
C TYR A 40 7.39 -8.59 -15.87
N GLY A 41 6.64 -9.61 -16.33
CA GLY A 41 7.07 -11.01 -16.26
C GLY A 41 7.19 -11.51 -14.83
N GLU A 42 6.47 -10.89 -13.88
CA GLU A 42 6.54 -11.25 -12.47
C GLU A 42 5.60 -12.41 -12.17
N THR A 43 6.09 -13.37 -11.39
CA THR A 43 5.31 -14.49 -10.86
C THR A 43 5.31 -14.43 -9.34
N ARG A 44 4.29 -15.00 -8.70
CA ARG A 44 4.18 -15.01 -7.24
C ARG A 44 5.32 -15.84 -6.61
N GLN A 45 6.02 -15.23 -5.66
CA GLN A 45 7.12 -15.85 -4.91
C GLN A 45 6.72 -16.24 -3.49
N SER A 46 5.84 -15.45 -2.86
CA SER A 46 5.34 -15.75 -1.53
C SER A 46 3.93 -15.18 -1.31
N MET A 47 3.24 -15.73 -0.30
CA MET A 47 1.90 -15.32 0.11
C MET A 47 1.74 -15.52 1.62
N GLY A 48 1.04 -14.60 2.27
CA GLY A 48 0.61 -14.74 3.66
C GLY A 48 -0.72 -14.04 3.92
N LEU A 49 -1.43 -14.48 4.94
CA LEU A 49 -2.60 -13.77 5.45
C LEU A 49 -2.14 -12.73 6.47
N GLY A 50 -2.47 -11.47 6.21
CA GLY A 50 -2.40 -10.38 7.15
C GLY A 50 -3.64 -10.32 8.04
N ALA A 51 -3.73 -9.24 8.83
CA ALA A 51 -4.91 -8.98 9.65
C ALA A 51 -6.17 -8.83 8.77
N GLN A 52 -7.34 -9.11 9.37
CA GLN A 52 -8.65 -8.89 8.74
C GLN A 52 -8.83 -9.66 7.41
N GLY A 53 -8.09 -10.76 7.21
CA GLY A 53 -8.18 -11.58 6.01
C GLY A 53 -7.54 -10.96 4.77
N ALA A 54 -6.76 -9.89 4.93
CA ALA A 54 -5.99 -9.33 3.83
C ALA A 54 -4.91 -10.33 3.37
N VAL A 55 -4.69 -10.46 2.06
CA VAL A 55 -3.66 -11.32 1.49
C VAL A 55 -2.47 -10.44 1.10
N MET A 56 -1.30 -10.72 1.68
CA MET A 56 -0.05 -10.09 1.28
C MET A 56 0.74 -11.04 0.38
N GLU A 57 1.28 -10.51 -0.72
CA GLU A 57 2.02 -11.29 -1.71
C GLU A 57 3.25 -10.54 -2.17
N VAL A 58 4.27 -11.31 -2.53
CA VAL A 58 5.45 -10.83 -3.25
C VAL A 58 5.47 -11.47 -4.62
N PHE A 59 5.63 -10.65 -5.66
CA PHE A 59 5.80 -11.05 -7.05
C PHE A 59 7.19 -10.64 -7.51
N ALA A 60 7.83 -11.46 -8.34
CA ALA A 60 9.13 -11.14 -8.90
C ALA A 60 9.37 -11.84 -10.24
N SER A 61 10.26 -11.24 -11.03
CA SER A 61 10.76 -11.79 -12.28
C SER A 61 12.27 -11.97 -12.20
N GLN A 62 12.74 -13.21 -12.39
CA GLN A 62 14.18 -13.46 -12.51
C GLN A 62 14.75 -12.92 -13.83
N THR A 63 13.90 -12.78 -14.86
CA THR A 63 14.32 -12.32 -16.19
C THR A 63 14.50 -10.81 -16.24
N SER A 64 13.52 -10.03 -15.74
CA SER A 64 13.61 -8.57 -15.72
C SER A 64 14.29 -8.03 -14.44
N GLY A 65 14.41 -8.88 -13.41
CA GLY A 65 14.89 -8.51 -12.08
C GLY A 65 13.90 -7.67 -11.27
N SER A 66 12.69 -7.41 -11.78
CA SER A 66 11.68 -6.62 -11.10
C SER A 66 10.99 -7.39 -9.98
N TRP A 67 10.45 -6.65 -9.01
CA TRP A 67 9.57 -7.20 -7.98
C TRP A 67 8.52 -6.20 -7.53
N THR A 68 7.42 -6.74 -7.00
CA THR A 68 6.29 -5.99 -6.46
C THR A 68 5.74 -6.67 -5.20
N ILE A 69 5.41 -5.90 -4.18
CA ILE A 69 4.65 -6.35 -3.00
C ILE A 69 3.24 -5.79 -3.08
N THR A 70 2.25 -6.65 -2.91
CA THR A 70 0.84 -6.26 -2.93
C THR A 70 0.14 -6.64 -1.64
N VAL A 71 -0.92 -5.89 -1.30
CA VAL A 71 -1.94 -6.32 -0.34
C VAL A 71 -3.30 -6.39 -1.03
N THR A 72 -4.06 -7.44 -0.77
CA THR A 72 -5.41 -7.64 -1.31
C THR A 72 -6.39 -7.73 -0.17
N LEU A 73 -7.41 -6.89 -0.17
CA LEU A 73 -8.47 -6.92 0.82
C LEU A 73 -9.52 -8.00 0.47
N PRO A 74 -10.35 -8.44 1.44
CA PRO A 74 -11.38 -9.45 1.19
C PRO A 74 -12.42 -9.06 0.13
N ASP A 75 -12.56 -7.76 -0.17
CA ASP A 75 -13.42 -7.24 -1.23
C ASP A 75 -12.81 -7.35 -2.64
N GLY A 76 -11.57 -7.87 -2.75
CA GLY A 76 -10.88 -8.08 -4.02
C GLY A 76 -10.06 -6.89 -4.49
N LEU A 77 -10.02 -5.77 -3.77
CA LEU A 77 -9.16 -4.64 -4.10
C LEU A 77 -7.70 -4.98 -3.75
N THR A 78 -6.81 -4.90 -4.73
CA THR A 78 -5.38 -5.13 -4.55
C THR A 78 -4.61 -3.84 -4.74
N CYS A 79 -3.78 -3.49 -3.76
CA CYS A 79 -2.90 -2.32 -3.78
C CYS A 79 -1.44 -2.74 -3.84
N LEU A 80 -0.64 -2.06 -4.66
CA LEU A 80 0.82 -2.12 -4.64
C LEU A 80 1.32 -1.31 -3.45
N ILE A 81 2.12 -1.94 -2.60
CA ILE A 81 2.68 -1.33 -1.39
C ILE A 81 4.16 -1.00 -1.57
N ALA A 82 4.88 -1.79 -2.37
CA ALA A 82 6.26 -1.50 -2.76
C ALA A 82 6.59 -2.18 -4.10
N SER A 83 7.57 -1.65 -4.82
CA SER A 83 8.09 -2.24 -6.05
C SER A 83 9.54 -1.84 -6.27
N GLY A 84 10.31 -2.65 -6.99
CA GLY A 84 11.71 -2.36 -7.26
C GLY A 84 12.37 -3.32 -8.24
N ARG A 85 13.70 -3.42 -8.11
CA ARG A 85 14.54 -4.36 -8.86
C ARG A 85 15.48 -5.11 -7.93
N ALA A 86 16.24 -6.05 -8.50
CA ALA A 86 17.21 -6.90 -7.79
C ALA A 86 16.56 -7.73 -6.68
N PHE A 87 15.52 -8.50 -7.05
CA PHE A 87 14.88 -9.42 -6.13
C PHE A 87 15.82 -10.57 -5.76
N GLU A 88 15.86 -10.91 -4.47
CA GLU A 88 16.55 -12.10 -3.96
C GLU A 88 15.60 -12.88 -3.04
N ALA A 89 15.36 -14.15 -3.37
CA ALA A 89 14.61 -15.04 -2.51
C ALA A 89 15.57 -15.61 -1.45
N MET A 90 15.38 -15.20 -0.19
CA MET A 90 16.17 -15.73 0.92
C MET A 90 15.36 -16.76 1.70
N ALA A 91 15.91 -17.96 1.88
CA ALA A 91 15.38 -19.01 2.75
C ALA A 91 16.22 -19.20 4.03
N ALA A 92 17.06 -18.22 4.35
CA ALA A 92 17.93 -18.31 5.52
C ALA A 92 17.11 -18.18 6.81
N PRO A 93 17.28 -19.10 7.78
CA PRO A 93 16.65 -18.94 9.08
C PRO A 93 17.15 -17.66 9.75
N LEU A 94 16.25 -17.00 10.47
CA LEU A 94 16.65 -15.88 11.32
C LEU A 94 17.70 -16.35 12.33
N PRO A 95 18.68 -15.51 12.68
CA PRO A 95 19.61 -15.79 13.76
C PRO A 95 18.86 -16.21 15.04
N LYS A 96 19.40 -17.16 15.78
CA LYS A 96 18.84 -17.52 17.09
C LYS A 96 18.97 -16.30 18.02
N PRO A 97 17.90 -15.91 18.72
CA PRO A 97 18.00 -14.87 19.74
C PRO A 97 19.14 -15.19 20.72
N GLY A 98 20.08 -14.26 20.90
CA GLY A 98 21.21 -14.40 21.84
C GLY A 98 22.53 -14.92 21.25
N SER A 99 22.64 -15.05 19.92
CA SER A 99 23.92 -15.32 19.24
C SER A 99 24.61 -14.04 18.77
N ASP A 100 24.51 -12.96 19.55
CA ASP A 100 25.25 -11.71 19.34
C ASP A 100 26.25 -11.53 20.49
N ALA A 101 27.39 -12.24 20.38
CA ALA A 101 28.75 -11.84 20.76
C ALA A 101 29.74 -12.92 20.28
#